data_AF-A0AAW1T4R2-F1
#
_entry.id   AF-A0AAW1T4R2-F1
#
_cell.length_a   1.000
_cell.length_b   1.000
_cell.length_c   1.000
_cell.angle_alpha   90.00
_cell.angle_beta   90.00
_cell.angle_gamma   90.00
#
_symmetry.space_group_name_H-M   'P 1'
#
loop_
_entity.id
_entity.type
_entity.pdbx_description
1 polymer ?
#
loop_
_entity_poly.entity_id
_entity_poly.type
_entity_poly.pdbx_seq_one_letter_code
_entity_poly.pdbx_strand_id
1 'polypeptide(L)'
;MDPAPHLEKGRNLEKYFASKKPAGVVVGFGVRGHPEHTYLFEQLVKAVRAGAPKAVLMFNTSPDTTLEALKRWLPVPGGSTSSS
;
A
#
# COMPACT_ATOMS: atom_id res chain seq x y z
N MET A 1 -15.90 -23.45 -6.87
CA MET A 1 -15.96 -23.23 -5.41
C MET A 1 -16.10 -21.74 -5.23
N ASP A 2 -17.30 -21.27 -4.89
CA ASP A 2 -17.49 -19.84 -4.62
C ASP A 2 -16.67 -19.44 -3.39
N PRO A 3 -16.06 -18.24 -3.39
CA PRO A 3 -15.35 -17.75 -2.22
C PRO A 3 -16.30 -17.68 -1.02
N ALA A 4 -15.80 -18.07 0.15
CA ALA A 4 -16.61 -18.19 1.35
C ALA A 4 -17.21 -16.82 1.77
N PRO A 5 -18.50 -16.78 2.17
CA PRO A 5 -19.28 -15.55 2.35
C PRO A 5 -18.83 -14.62 3.51
N HIS A 6 -17.81 -15.02 4.29
CA HIS A 6 -17.28 -14.21 5.38
C HIS A 6 -16.14 -13.27 4.96
N LEU A 7 -15.69 -13.31 3.69
CA LEU A 7 -14.71 -12.35 3.16
C LEU A 7 -15.34 -11.02 2.68
N GLU A 8 -16.67 -10.92 2.64
CA GLU A 8 -17.38 -9.73 2.14
C GLU A 8 -17.54 -8.58 3.14
N LYS A 9 -17.19 -8.76 4.43
CA LYS A 9 -17.23 -7.65 5.42
C LYS A 9 -15.91 -6.87 5.51
N GLY A 10 -15.12 -6.86 4.44
CA GLY A 10 -13.99 -5.96 4.27
C GLY A 10 -14.47 -4.63 3.69
N ARG A 11 -14.14 -3.50 4.34
CA ARG A 11 -14.28 -2.16 3.72
C ARG A 11 -13.79 -2.23 2.27
N ASN A 12 -14.59 -1.76 1.31
CA ASN A 12 -14.17 -1.71 -0.10
C ASN A 12 -12.91 -0.82 -0.20
N LEU A 13 -11.73 -1.47 -0.26
CA LEU A 13 -10.44 -0.80 -0.16
C LEU A 13 -10.20 0.12 -1.35
N GLU A 14 -10.72 -0.23 -2.53
CA GLU A 14 -10.66 0.61 -3.73
C GLU A 14 -11.37 1.95 -3.48
N LYS A 15 -12.61 1.91 -2.96
CA LYS A 15 -13.35 3.13 -2.57
C LYS A 15 -12.62 3.91 -1.48
N TYR A 16 -12.03 3.22 -0.51
CA TYR A 16 -11.24 3.87 0.53
C TYR A 16 -10.05 4.63 -0.06
N PHE A 17 -9.24 3.99 -0.92
CA PHE A 17 -8.10 4.61 -1.57
C PHE A 17 -8.52 5.74 -2.54
N ALA A 18 -9.61 5.56 -3.28
CA ALA A 18 -10.18 6.60 -4.14
C ALA A 18 -10.61 7.84 -3.35
N SER A 19 -11.17 7.64 -2.15
CA SER A 19 -11.58 8.74 -1.27
C SER A 19 -10.40 9.45 -0.61
N LYS A 20 -9.38 8.71 -0.17
CA LYS A 20 -8.24 9.26 0.57
C LYS A 20 -7.14 9.82 -0.32
N LYS A 21 -7.04 9.33 -1.55
CA LYS A 21 -6.03 9.73 -2.55
C LYS A 21 -4.61 9.80 -1.96
N PRO A 22 -4.13 8.72 -1.30
CA PRO A 22 -2.83 8.74 -0.67
C PRO A 22 -1.72 8.94 -1.70
N ALA A 23 -0.68 9.70 -1.34
CA ALA A 23 0.54 9.78 -2.14
C ALA A 23 1.33 8.45 -2.14
N GLY A 24 1.16 7.64 -1.10
CA GLY A 24 1.77 6.33 -1.01
C GLY A 24 1.14 5.43 0.05
N VAL A 25 1.35 4.13 -0.09
CA VAL A 25 0.85 3.09 0.80
C VAL A 25 2.02 2.22 1.23
N VAL A 26 2.27 2.14 2.53
CA VAL A 26 3.28 1.25 3.11
C VAL A 26 2.63 -0.09 3.46
N VAL A 27 3.16 -1.17 2.91
CA VAL A 27 2.75 -2.54 3.23
C VAL A 27 3.80 -3.18 4.15
N GLY A 28 3.32 -3.60 5.31
CA GLY A 28 4.12 -4.23 6.34
C GLY A 28 4.70 -5.59 5.94
N PHE A 29 5.85 -5.98 6.51
CA PHE A 29 6.39 -7.33 6.29
C PHE A 29 5.42 -8.45 6.68
N GLY A 30 4.62 -8.28 7.75
CA GLY A 30 3.64 -9.28 8.17
C GLY A 30 2.60 -9.67 7.11
N VAL A 31 2.35 -8.82 6.11
CA VAL A 31 1.41 -9.10 5.00
C VAL A 31 2.07 -9.86 3.85
N ARG A 32 3.40 -9.74 3.67
CA ARG A 32 4.12 -10.22 2.47
C ARG A 32 5.27 -11.18 2.75
N GLY A 33 5.67 -11.32 4.01
CA GLY A 33 6.78 -12.17 4.46
C GLY A 33 6.39 -13.63 4.66
N HIS A 34 5.10 -13.93 4.50
CA HIS A 34 4.46 -15.20 4.80
C HIS A 34 3.79 -15.70 3.51
N PRO A 35 4.21 -16.83 2.91
CA PRO A 35 3.62 -17.35 1.67
C PRO A 35 2.09 -17.52 1.73
N GLU A 36 1.57 -17.87 2.91
CA GLU A 36 0.14 -17.98 3.21
C GLU A 36 -0.65 -16.67 3.01
N HIS A 37 0.03 -15.51 3.05
CA HIS A 37 -0.58 -14.21 2.83
C HIS A 37 -0.48 -13.71 1.39
N THR A 38 0.06 -14.51 0.45
CA THR A 38 0.23 -14.11 -0.95
C THR A 38 -1.07 -13.59 -1.56
N TYR A 39 -2.17 -14.31 -1.39
CA TYR A 39 -3.47 -13.89 -1.92
C TYR A 39 -3.96 -12.57 -1.31
N LEU A 40 -3.80 -12.38 0.01
CA LEU A 40 -4.13 -11.13 0.68
C LEU A 40 -3.29 -9.97 0.14
N PHE A 41 -1.99 -10.21 -0.09
CA PHE A 41 -1.08 -9.22 -0.64
C PHE A 41 -1.48 -8.82 -2.07
N GLU A 42 -1.85 -9.78 -2.92
CA GLU A 42 -2.38 -9.52 -4.26
C GLU A 42 -3.64 -8.66 -4.23
N GLN A 43 -4.61 -8.98 -3.35
CA GLN A 43 -5.83 -8.19 -3.20
C GLN A 43 -5.53 -6.75 -2.78
N LEU A 44 -4.56 -6.55 -1.86
CA LEU A 44 -4.14 -5.22 -1.44
C LEU A 44 -3.52 -4.43 -2.60
N VAL A 45 -2.60 -5.04 -3.36
CA VAL A 45 -1.97 -4.41 -4.53
C VAL A 45 -3.01 -4.03 -5.56
N LYS A 46 -3.92 -4.94 -5.90
CA LYS A 46 -5.02 -4.69 -6.84
C LYS A 46 -5.88 -3.51 -6.36
N ALA A 47 -6.26 -3.50 -5.09
CA ALA A 47 -7.12 -2.45 -4.56
C ALA A 47 -6.46 -1.07 -4.56
N VAL A 48 -5.16 -0.99 -4.22
CA VAL A 48 -4.39 0.25 -4.30
C VAL A 48 -4.31 0.73 -5.75
N ARG A 49 -4.05 -0.16 -6.70
CA ARG A 49 -3.94 0.21 -8.12
C ARG A 49 -5.27 0.67 -8.72
N ALA A 50 -6.38 0.07 -8.32
CA ALA A 50 -7.72 0.49 -8.76
C ALA A 50 -8.16 1.82 -8.12
N GLY A 51 -7.98 1.98 -6.80
CA GLY A 51 -8.47 3.15 -6.06
C GLY A 51 -7.51 4.35 -6.06
N ALA A 52 -6.20 4.12 -6.12
CA ALA A 52 -5.18 5.16 -6.09
C ALA A 52 -4.00 4.79 -7.02
N PRO A 53 -4.20 4.78 -8.35
CA PRO A 53 -3.19 4.35 -9.31
C PRO A 53 -1.86 5.13 -9.22
N LYS A 54 -1.91 6.39 -8.76
CA LYS A 54 -0.75 7.26 -8.56
C LYS A 54 -0.01 7.04 -7.24
N ALA A 55 -0.59 6.30 -6.29
CA ALA A 55 0.06 6.04 -5.02
C ALA A 55 1.31 5.16 -5.22
N VAL A 56 2.41 5.53 -4.57
CA VAL A 56 3.59 4.67 -4.52
C VAL A 56 3.35 3.53 -3.52
N LEU A 57 3.57 2.29 -3.96
CA LEU A 57 3.61 1.13 -3.07
C LEU A 57 5.00 1.00 -2.46
N MET A 58 5.05 0.99 -1.14
CA MET A 58 6.28 0.91 -0.37
C MET A 58 6.24 -0.26 0.58
N PHE A 59 7.40 -0.81 0.88
CA PHE A 59 7.53 -2.03 1.64
C PHE A 59 8.52 -1.82 2.79
N ASN A 60 8.07 -1.97 4.02
CA ASN A 60 8.97 -2.02 5.18
C ASN A 60 9.28 -3.49 5.55
N THR A 61 10.26 -3.69 6.42
CA THR A 61 10.65 -5.00 6.97
C THR A 61 10.26 -5.15 8.44
N SER A 62 10.11 -4.04 9.16
CA SER A 62 9.60 -3.94 10.53
C SER A 62 8.87 -2.59 10.69
N PRO A 63 8.10 -2.39 11.79
CA PRO A 63 7.51 -1.08 12.08
C PRO A 63 8.54 0.06 12.07
N ASP A 64 9.74 -0.19 12.59
CA ASP A 64 10.83 0.80 12.70
C ASP A 64 11.39 1.25 11.34
N THR A 65 11.26 0.41 10.30
CA THR A 65 11.78 0.74 8.95
C THR A 65 10.77 1.48 8.07
N THR A 66 9.64 1.93 8.63
CA THR A 66 8.61 2.68 7.91
C THR A 66 9.13 4.02 7.38
N LEU A 67 9.89 4.76 8.20
CA LEU A 67 10.44 6.05 7.79
C LEU A 67 11.39 5.90 6.59
N GLU A 68 12.28 4.92 6.66
CA GLU A 68 13.20 4.60 5.55
C GLU A 68 12.44 4.12 4.31
N ALA A 69 11.31 3.44 4.46
CA ALA A 69 10.46 3.07 3.33
C ALA A 69 9.84 4.27 2.62
N LEU A 70 9.39 5.28 3.38
CA LEU A 70 8.84 6.52 2.84
C LEU A 70 9.91 7.34 2.11
N LYS A 71 11.08 7.52 2.71
CA LYS A 71 12.19 8.33 2.17
C LYS A 71 12.70 7.84 0.81
N ARG A 72 12.58 6.54 0.50
CA ARG A 72 13.03 5.99 -0.79
C ARG A 72 12.25 6.53 -1.99
N TRP A 73 11.03 7.00 -1.79
CA TRP A 73 10.12 7.27 -2.90
C TRP A 73 9.32 8.57 -2.78
N LEU A 74 9.04 9.03 -1.56
CA LEU A 74 8.30 10.26 -1.36
C LEU A 74 9.26 11.44 -1.24
N PRO A 75 8.93 12.59 -1.86
CA PRO A 75 9.74 13.79 -1.72
C PRO A 75 9.76 14.22 -0.25
N VAL A 76 10.93 14.65 0.22
CA VAL A 76 11.08 15.28 1.53
C VAL A 76 10.51 16.71 1.43
N PRO A 77 9.51 17.08 2.24
CA PRO A 77 9.01 18.44 2.25
C PRO A 77 10.15 19.41 2.61
N GLY A 78 10.45 20.37 1.73
CA GLY A 78 11.53 21.36 1.91
C GLY A 78 12.80 21.11 1.12
N GLY A 79 12.91 20.01 0.37
CA GLY A 79 13.97 19.84 -0.62
C GLY A 79 13.68 20.73 -1.83
N SER A 80 14.33 21.88 -1.93
CA SER A 80 14.37 22.68 -3.15
C SER A 80 14.97 21.83 -4.27
N THR A 81 14.14 21.24 -5.12
CA THR A 81 14.59 20.69 -6.39
C THR A 81 14.92 21.89 -7.27
N SER A 82 16.14 22.40 -7.14
CA SER A 82 16.77 23.19 -8.19
C SER A 82 17.03 22.23 -9.35
N SER A 83 16.04 22.09 -10.23
CA SER A 83 16.27 21.51 -11.56
C SER A 83 16.78 22.64 -12.45
N SER A 84 18.08 22.55 -12.78
CA SER A 84 18.68 23.19 -13.96
C SER A 84 18.08 22.65 -15.26
#